data_AF-A0A2G8EHQ6-F1
#
_entry.id   AF-A0A2G8EHQ6-F1
#
_cell.length_a   1.000
_cell.length_b   1.000
_cell.length_c   1.000
_cell.angle_alpha   90.00
_cell.angle_beta   90.00
_cell.angle_gamma   90.00
#
_symmetry.space_group_name_H-M   'P 1'
#
loop_
_entity.id
_entity.type
_entity.pdbx_description
1 polymer ?
#
loop_
_entity_poly.entity_id
_entity_poly.type
_entity_poly.pdbx_seq_one_letter_code
_entity_poly.pdbx_strand_id
1 'polypeptide(L)'
;MVLLSKVDKYISLGAKSIVNTRKLVSVSQCSGAYAYIINLAGARKLNAFLFPVWIESDRWPFLRESAVLKIKAVFPPVGLLSSLNNSSSIWLTSDDIAIRDKVKKDRKKIYHALRQKRSLIAKIRNMFWRIFIRKFFEKNSQQ
;
A
#
# COMPACT_ATOMS: atom_id res chain seq x y z
N MET A 1 7.67 7.83 -3.72
CA MET A 1 6.96 8.10 -2.44
C MET A 1 7.58 7.25 -1.36
N VAL A 2 7.72 7.81 -0.16
CA VAL A 2 8.29 7.12 1.01
C VAL A 2 7.24 7.11 2.12
N LEU A 3 6.84 5.92 2.57
CA LEU A 3 5.96 5.73 3.72
C LEU A 3 6.79 5.81 5.01
N LEU A 4 6.26 6.54 5.98
CA LEU A 4 6.82 6.64 7.32
C LEU A 4 6.02 5.81 8.33
N SER A 5 4.78 5.45 7.98
CA SER A 5 3.91 4.59 8.77
C SER A 5 4.33 3.12 8.73
N LYS A 6 3.76 2.34 9.64
CA LYS A 6 3.90 0.88 9.67
C LYS A 6 3.45 0.27 8.33
N VAL A 7 4.20 -0.74 7.89
CA VAL A 7 3.96 -1.49 6.66
C VAL A 7 3.77 -2.97 7.02
N ASP A 8 2.76 -3.61 6.45
CA ASP A 8 2.40 -5.01 6.78
C ASP A 8 3.44 -6.01 6.24
N LYS A 9 3.86 -5.79 4.98
CA LYS A 9 4.87 -6.61 4.31
C LYS A 9 5.79 -5.75 3.48
N TYR A 10 7.08 -6.02 3.60
CA TYR A 10 8.11 -5.35 2.81
C TYR A 10 9.05 -6.38 2.19
N ILE A 11 9.90 -5.89 1.30
CA ILE A 11 10.95 -6.66 0.64
C ILE A 11 12.27 -6.13 1.18
N SER A 12 13.02 -7.00 1.85
CA SER A 12 14.34 -6.68 2.40
C SER A 12 15.43 -6.68 1.33
N LEU A 13 15.21 -7.38 0.21
CA LEU A 13 16.12 -7.38 -0.92
C LEU A 13 16.28 -5.95 -1.49
N GLY A 14 17.53 -5.47 -1.52
CA GLY A 14 17.85 -4.12 -1.98
C GLY A 14 17.49 -3.01 -0.98
N ALA A 15 17.31 -3.35 0.29
CA ALA A 15 17.17 -2.36 1.35
C ALA A 15 18.41 -1.46 1.40
N LYS A 16 18.19 -0.13 1.41
CA LYS A 16 19.28 0.85 1.52
C LYS A 16 19.34 1.39 2.93
N SER A 17 20.52 1.40 3.55
CA SER A 17 20.71 2.10 4.82
C SER A 17 20.54 3.61 4.60
N ILE A 18 19.82 4.28 5.49
CA ILE A 18 19.68 5.74 5.46
C ILE A 18 20.59 6.34 6.54
N VAL A 19 20.26 6.10 7.81
CA VAL A 19 20.99 6.60 9.00
C VAL A 19 20.85 5.56 10.12
N ASN A 20 21.95 5.28 10.82
CA ASN A 20 22.04 4.39 11.98
C ASN A 20 21.38 3.02 11.74
N THR A 21 20.26 2.78 12.42
CA THR A 21 19.49 1.53 12.43
C THR A 21 18.35 1.51 11.40
N ARG A 22 18.16 2.59 10.63
CA ARG A 22 17.02 2.73 9.71
C ARG A 22 17.38 2.37 8.27
N LYS A 23 16.53 1.54 7.67
CA LYS A 23 16.63 1.06 6.30
C LYS A 23 15.44 1.52 5.48
N LEU A 24 15.70 1.82 4.22
CA LEU A 24 14.68 2.09 3.21
C LEU A 24 14.38 0.79 2.46
N VAL A 25 13.17 0.26 2.68
CA VAL A 25 12.71 -1.03 2.12
C VAL A 25 11.67 -0.81 1.02
N SER A 26 11.52 -1.79 0.13
CA SER A 26 10.46 -1.75 -0.89
C SER A 26 9.16 -2.31 -0.32
N VAL A 27 8.03 -1.64 -0.56
CA VAL A 27 6.76 -1.99 0.08
C VAL A 27 5.99 -3.03 -0.73
N SER A 28 5.56 -4.10 -0.04
CA SER A 28 4.72 -5.13 -0.63
C SER A 28 3.23 -4.93 -0.31
N GLN A 29 2.92 -4.84 0.98
CA GLN A 29 1.56 -4.63 1.47
C GLN A 29 1.62 -3.62 2.60
N CYS A 30 0.71 -2.65 2.56
CA CYS A 30 0.53 -1.65 3.60
C CYS A 30 -0.95 -1.29 3.62
N SER A 31 -1.45 -0.99 4.81
CA SER A 31 -2.82 -0.59 5.08
C SER A 31 -2.82 0.81 5.69
N GLY A 32 -3.64 1.71 5.16
CA GLY A 32 -3.75 3.09 5.62
C GLY A 32 -2.63 4.02 5.12
N ALA A 33 -2.86 5.33 5.23
CA ALA A 33 -2.02 6.38 4.65
C ALA A 33 -1.67 7.49 5.68
N TYR A 34 -1.32 7.10 6.91
CA TYR A 34 -1.22 8.05 8.02
C TYR A 34 0.02 8.96 7.97
N ALA A 35 1.13 8.49 7.42
CA ALA A 35 2.36 9.26 7.35
C ALA A 35 3.20 8.88 6.12
N TYR A 36 3.39 9.81 5.19
CA TYR A 36 4.20 9.60 3.99
C TYR A 36 4.76 10.92 3.45
N ILE A 37 5.81 10.79 2.64
CA ILE A 37 6.43 11.89 1.90
C ILE A 37 6.36 11.57 0.41
N ILE A 38 5.87 12.52 -0.37
CA ILE A 38 5.82 12.45 -1.83
C ILE A 38 6.43 13.71 -2.43
N ASN A 39 7.16 13.56 -3.53
CA ASN A 39 7.67 14.70 -4.30
C ASN A 39 6.58 15.23 -5.25
N LEU A 40 6.74 16.45 -5.74
CA LEU A 40 5.77 17.09 -6.64
C LEU A 40 5.47 16.25 -7.89
N ALA A 41 6.50 15.68 -8.52
CA ALA A 41 6.33 14.81 -9.70
C ALA A 41 5.50 13.55 -9.38
N GLY A 42 5.71 12.94 -8.22
CA GLY A 42 4.91 11.82 -7.74
C GLY A 42 3.48 12.23 -7.45
N ALA A 43 3.27 13.38 -6.81
CA ALA A 43 1.94 13.89 -6.51
C ALA A 43 1.13 14.14 -7.78
N ARG A 44 1.73 14.75 -8.82
CA ARG A 44 1.07 14.95 -10.12
C ARG A 44 0.67 13.63 -10.78
N LYS A 45 1.56 12.62 -10.77
CA LYS A 45 1.26 11.29 -11.30
C LYS A 45 0.14 10.60 -10.54
N LEU A 46 0.14 10.71 -9.22
CA LEU A 46 -0.91 10.16 -8.37
C LEU A 46 -2.25 10.83 -8.64
N ASN A 47 -2.24 12.16 -8.74
CA ASN A 47 -3.43 12.95 -9.06
C ASN A 47 -4.02 12.57 -10.42
N ALA A 48 -3.20 12.56 -11.47
CA ALA A 48 -3.62 12.16 -12.81
C ALA A 48 -4.13 10.71 -12.86
N PHE A 49 -3.58 9.82 -12.02
CA PHE A 49 -4.06 8.45 -11.92
C PHE A 49 -5.39 8.34 -11.19
N LEU A 50 -5.60 9.12 -10.12
CA LEU A 50 -6.80 9.02 -9.29
C LEU A 50 -7.99 9.78 -9.87
N PHE A 51 -7.78 10.81 -10.70
CA PHE A 51 -8.87 11.62 -11.23
C PHE A 51 -9.45 11.06 -12.55
N PRO A 52 -10.79 10.99 -12.71
CA PRO A 52 -11.82 11.27 -11.70
C PRO A 52 -11.88 10.17 -10.62
N VAL A 53 -12.08 10.51 -9.35
CA VAL A 53 -11.95 9.58 -8.20
C VAL A 53 -12.65 8.24 -8.43
N TRP A 54 -11.87 7.16 -8.51
CA TRP A 54 -12.36 5.80 -8.83
C TRP A 54 -11.83 4.70 -7.90
N ILE A 55 -10.86 5.03 -7.04
CA ILE A 55 -10.26 4.10 -6.07
C ILE A 55 -9.78 4.87 -4.83
N GLU A 56 -9.74 4.21 -3.68
CA GLU A 56 -9.18 4.81 -2.47
C GLU A 56 -7.67 5.03 -2.62
N SER A 57 -7.17 6.18 -2.15
CA SER A 57 -5.78 6.58 -2.33
C SER A 57 -4.78 5.72 -1.54
N ASP A 58 -5.24 5.02 -0.51
CA ASP A 58 -4.44 4.17 0.37
C ASP A 58 -4.31 2.71 -0.13
N ARG A 59 -4.78 2.42 -1.35
CA ARG A 59 -4.60 1.13 -2.02
C ARG A 59 -3.18 0.96 -2.59
N TRP A 60 -2.19 0.97 -1.70
CA TRP A 60 -0.77 0.86 -2.06
C TRP A 60 -0.41 -0.33 -2.96
N PRO A 61 -0.93 -1.56 -2.73
CA PRO A 61 -0.62 -2.68 -3.61
C PRO A 61 -1.06 -2.43 -5.05
N PHE A 62 -2.20 -1.76 -5.24
CA PHE A 62 -2.77 -1.47 -6.54
C PHE A 62 -1.97 -0.39 -7.28
N LEU A 63 -1.56 0.67 -6.58
CA LEU A 63 -0.70 1.73 -7.12
C LEU A 63 0.67 1.19 -7.55
N ARG A 64 1.24 0.27 -6.77
CA ARG A 64 2.51 -0.40 -7.13
C ARG A 64 2.32 -1.33 -8.33
N GLU A 65 1.30 -2.18 -8.34
CA GLU A 65 1.02 -3.10 -9.46
C GLU A 65 0.84 -2.35 -10.78
N SER A 66 0.23 -1.16 -10.71
CA SER A 66 0.00 -0.27 -11.85
C SER A 66 1.24 0.56 -12.22
N ALA A 67 2.31 0.51 -11.41
CA ALA A 67 3.54 1.29 -11.53
C ALA A 67 3.34 2.80 -11.65
N VAL A 68 2.30 3.32 -11.01
CA VAL A 68 2.03 4.77 -10.92
C VAL A 68 3.13 5.44 -10.10
N LEU A 69 3.51 4.80 -8.99
CA LEU A 69 4.51 5.28 -8.06
C LEU A 69 5.42 4.15 -7.60
N LYS A 70 6.70 4.49 -7.40
CA LYS A 70 7.62 3.65 -6.63
C LYS A 70 7.38 3.92 -5.14
N ILE A 71 6.85 2.92 -4.46
CA ILE A 71 6.52 2.97 -3.03
C ILE A 71 7.66 2.31 -2.24
N LYS A 72 8.27 3.10 -1.36
CA LYS A 72 9.28 2.64 -0.39
C LYS A 72 8.79 2.96 1.02
N ALA A 73 9.39 2.35 2.02
CA ALA A 73 9.10 2.66 3.42
C ALA A 73 10.37 2.69 4.26
N VAL A 74 10.32 3.45 5.35
CA VAL A 74 11.37 3.46 6.36
C VAL A 74 11.08 2.35 7.38
N PHE A 75 12.10 1.53 7.65
CA PHE A 75 12.06 0.47 8.65
C PHE A 75 13.21 0.65 9.64
N PRO A 76 12.97 0.67 10.96
CA PRO A 76 11.66 0.69 11.64
C PRO A 76 10.83 1.95 11.31
N PRO A 77 9.49 1.91 11.46
CA PRO A 77 8.61 3.04 11.13
C PRO A 77 8.88 4.24 12.04
N VAL A 78 8.60 5.44 11.51
CA VAL A 78 8.87 6.73 12.19
C VAL A 78 7.59 7.52 12.44
N GLY A 79 6.61 7.39 11.56
CA GLY A 79 5.27 7.91 11.76
C GLY A 79 4.51 7.02 12.73
N LEU A 80 4.44 7.46 13.99
CA LEU A 80 3.67 6.80 15.03
C LEU A 80 2.19 7.16 14.89
N LEU A 81 1.33 6.19 15.16
CA LEU A 81 -0.09 6.47 15.38
C LEU A 81 -0.24 7.13 16.74
N SER A 82 -0.98 8.23 16.81
CA SER A 82 -1.34 8.85 18.08
C SER A 82 -2.22 7.91 18.92
N SER A 83 -2.22 8.08 20.24
CA SER A 83 -3.14 7.38 21.15
C SER A 83 -4.62 7.56 20.77
N LEU A 84 -4.95 8.66 20.09
CA LEU A 84 -6.26 8.97 19.53
C LEU A 84 -6.69 8.05 18.38
N ASN A 85 -5.80 7.23 17.82
CA ASN A 85 -6.19 6.25 16.81
C ASN A 85 -7.15 5.18 17.37
N ASN A 86 -7.06 4.88 18.67
CA ASN A 86 -7.92 3.88 19.32
C ASN A 86 -9.36 4.39 19.52
N SER A 87 -9.56 5.70 19.58
CA SER A 87 -10.88 6.35 19.68
C SER A 87 -11.44 6.81 18.34
N SER A 88 -10.75 6.50 17.23
CA SER A 88 -11.16 6.90 15.89
C SER A 88 -12.40 6.14 15.43
N SER A 89 -13.45 6.88 15.07
CA SER A 89 -14.69 6.37 14.46
C SER A 89 -14.51 5.82 13.04
N ILE A 90 -13.28 5.88 12.49
CA ILE A 90 -12.93 5.22 11.22
C ILE A 90 -13.12 3.69 11.33
N TRP A 91 -13.01 3.12 12.54
CA TRP A 91 -13.28 1.71 12.81
C TRP A 91 -14.72 1.57 13.34
N LEU A 92 -15.57 0.98 12.51
CA LEU A 92 -17.00 0.83 12.79
C LEU A 92 -17.31 -0.16 13.94
N THR A 93 -18.45 0.06 14.58
CA THR A 93 -19.03 -0.72 15.70
C THR A 93 -19.44 -2.13 15.24
N SER A 94 -19.70 -3.04 16.18
CA SER A 94 -20.05 -4.45 15.94
C SER A 94 -21.19 -4.67 14.95
N ASP A 95 -22.18 -3.77 14.91
CA ASP A 95 -23.37 -3.85 14.04
C ASP A 95 -23.05 -3.58 12.56
N ASP A 96 -21.95 -2.88 12.28
CA ASP A 96 -21.52 -2.55 10.93
C ASP A 96 -20.71 -3.66 10.25
N ILE A 97 -20.41 -4.75 10.97
CA ILE A 97 -19.59 -5.86 10.47
C ILE A 97 -20.31 -6.57 9.30
N ALA A 98 -21.64 -6.76 9.39
CA ALA A 98 -22.42 -7.38 8.33
C ALA A 98 -22.47 -6.51 7.05
N ILE A 99 -22.63 -5.19 7.22
CA ILE A 99 -22.57 -4.21 6.13
C ILE A 99 -21.18 -4.23 5.49
N ARG A 100 -20.13 -4.29 6.31
CA ARG A 100 -18.74 -4.37 5.87
C ARG A 100 -18.48 -5.59 4.99
N ASP A 101 -19.02 -6.76 5.33
CA ASP A 101 -18.78 -7.96 4.53
C ASP A 101 -19.49 -7.95 3.18
N LYS A 102 -20.69 -7.36 3.12
CA LYS A 102 -21.38 -7.08 1.85
C LYS A 102 -20.58 -6.09 1.00
N VAL A 103 -20.18 -4.95 1.58
CA VAL A 103 -19.37 -3.93 0.91
C VAL A 103 -18.02 -4.48 0.44
N LYS A 104 -17.36 -5.33 1.24
CA LYS A 104 -16.11 -6.01 0.84
C LYS A 104 -16.31 -6.89 -0.38
N LYS A 105 -17.41 -7.67 -0.44
CA LYS A 105 -17.72 -8.54 -1.59
C LYS A 105 -17.93 -7.72 -2.86
N ASP A 106 -18.68 -6.63 -2.78
CA ASP A 106 -18.95 -5.77 -3.94
C ASP A 106 -17.69 -5.04 -4.40
N ARG A 107 -16.90 -4.50 -3.46
CA ARG A 107 -15.57 -3.95 -3.76
C ARG A 107 -14.67 -4.97 -4.44
N LYS A 108 -14.66 -6.22 -3.97
CA LYS A 108 -13.84 -7.29 -4.57
C LYS A 108 -14.23 -7.55 -6.03
N LYS A 109 -15.53 -7.52 -6.37
CA LYS A 109 -16.01 -7.65 -7.76
C LYS A 109 -15.52 -6.49 -8.63
N ILE A 110 -15.65 -5.25 -8.14
CA ILE A 110 -15.19 -4.04 -8.84
C ILE A 110 -13.69 -4.11 -9.12
N TYR A 111 -12.88 -4.47 -8.12
CA TYR A 111 -11.44 -4.62 -8.32
C TYR A 111 -11.06 -5.77 -9.24
N HIS A 112 -11.85 -6.86 -9.24
CA HIS A 112 -11.63 -7.94 -10.17
C HIS A 112 -11.84 -7.47 -11.62
N ALA A 113 -12.92 -6.74 -11.88
CA ALA A 113 -13.19 -6.14 -13.18
C ALA A 113 -12.08 -5.14 -13.58
N LEU A 114 -11.64 -4.29 -12.66
CA LEU A 114 -10.52 -3.37 -12.88
C LEU A 114 -9.21 -4.11 -13.19
N ARG A 115 -8.96 -5.25 -12.53
CA ARG A 115 -7.78 -6.09 -12.78
C ARG A 115 -7.83 -6.77 -14.15
N GLN A 116 -9.01 -7.13 -14.64
CA GLN A 116 -9.18 -7.73 -15.96
C GLN A 116 -8.87 -6.73 -17.09
N LYS A 117 -9.31 -5.48 -16.93
CA LYS A 117 -9.06 -4.36 -17.88
C LYS A 117 -7.60 -3.89 -17.95
N ARG A 118 -6.69 -4.48 -17.17
CA ARG A 118 -5.26 -4.10 -17.18
C ARG A 118 -4.57 -4.51 -18.47
N SER A 119 -3.66 -3.66 -18.94
CA SER A 119 -2.71 -3.95 -20.02
C SER A 119 -1.97 -5.27 -19.77
N LEU A 120 -1.76 -6.04 -20.84
CA LEU A 120 -1.01 -7.31 -20.82
C LEU A 120 0.41 -7.13 -20.27
N ILE A 121 1.05 -5.99 -20.55
CA ILE A 121 2.38 -5.64 -20.04
C ILE A 121 2.37 -5.58 -18.51
N ALA A 122 1.34 -4.97 -17.92
CA ALA A 122 1.20 -4.89 -16.47
C ALA A 122 0.95 -6.28 -15.85
N LYS A 123 0.27 -7.19 -16.55
CA LYS A 123 0.06 -8.58 -16.10
C LYS A 123 1.39 -9.35 -16.08
N ILE A 124 2.15 -9.30 -17.17
CA ILE A 124 3.44 -9.98 -17.31
C ILE A 124 4.44 -9.45 -16.27
N ARG A 125 4.56 -8.13 -16.12
CA ARG A 125 5.42 -7.51 -15.10
C ARG A 125 5.08 -7.99 -13.68
N ASN A 126 3.80 -8.03 -13.35
CA ASN A 126 3.35 -8.50 -12.03
C ASN A 126 3.59 -10.00 -11.84
N MET A 127 3.51 -10.80 -12.91
CA MET A 127 3.83 -12.24 -12.86
C MET A 127 5.31 -12.47 -12.56
N PHE A 128 6.22 -11.84 -13.30
CA PHE A 128 7.65 -11.92 -13.01
C PHE A 128 8.00 -11.40 -11.62
N TRP A 129 7.39 -10.26 -11.23
CA TRP A 129 7.54 -9.73 -9.88
C TRP A 129 7.14 -10.77 -8.82
N ARG A 130 6.01 -11.46 -8.98
CA ARG A 130 5.60 -12.51 -8.04
C ARG A 130 6.54 -13.71 -8.02
N ILE A 131 7.10 -14.11 -9.15
CA ILE A 131 7.99 -15.28 -9.20
C ILE A 131 9.30 -14.98 -8.48
N PHE A 132 9.91 -13.84 -8.77
CA PHE A 132 11.24 -13.52 -8.24
C PHE A 132 11.20 -12.94 -6.82
N ILE A 133 10.23 -12.07 -6.52
CA ILE A 133 10.26 -11.28 -5.29
C ILE A 133 9.52 -11.96 -4.13
N ARG A 134 8.69 -12.98 -4.41
CA ARG A 134 7.94 -13.68 -3.36
C ARG A 134 8.83 -14.38 -2.32
N LYS A 135 10.03 -14.81 -2.71
CA LYS A 135 11.02 -15.42 -1.80
C LYS A 135 11.62 -14.42 -0.81
N PHE A 136 11.48 -13.12 -1.05
CA PHE A 136 12.09 -12.06 -0.26
C PHE A 136 11.08 -11.23 0.54
N PHE A 137 9.86 -11.77 0.74
CA PHE A 137 8.89 -11.11 1.59
C PHE A 137 9.21 -11.33 3.05
N GLU A 138 9.46 -10.23 3.74
CA GLU A 138 9.49 -10.18 5.19
C GLU A 138 8.17 -9.61 5.68
N LYS A 139 7.56 -10.33 6.62
CA LYS A 139 6.37 -9.86 7.32
C LYS A 139 6.84 -8.99 8.49
N ASN A 140 6.17 -7.87 8.67
CA ASN A 140 6.41 -7.03 9.83
C ASN A 140 5.69 -7.67 11.03
N SER A 141 6.46 -8.33 11.91
CA SER A 141 5.94 -9.18 13.00
C SER A 141 5.74 -8.44 14.34
N GLN A 142 5.76 -7.11 14.36
CA GLN A 142 5.38 -6.37 15.56
C GLN A 142 3.85 -6.37 15.63
N GLN A 143 3.28 -7.31 16.39
CA GLN A 143 1.86 -7.31 16.80
C GLN A 143 1.65 -6.20 17.83
#